data_AF-A0A9P6Y6F4-F1
#
_entry.id   AF-A0A9P6Y6F4-F1
#
_cell.length_a   1.000
_cell.length_b   1.000
_cell.length_c   1.000
_cell.angle_alpha   90.00
_cell.angle_beta   90.00
_cell.angle_gamma   90.00
#
_symmetry.space_group_name_H-M   'P 1'
#
loop_
_entity.id
_entity.type
_entity.pdbx_description
1 polymer ?
#
loop_
_entity_poly.entity_id
_entity_poly.type
_entity_poly.pdbx_seq_one_letter_code
_entity_poly.pdbx_strand_id
1 'polypeptide(L)'
;MAVEAATSELVKVVALLGAAVVMVPLFRRAGLGSVLGYFAAGLAIGPFGLGWFSDPQAILHTAELGVVMFLFVIGLELSPARLKVMRRSVFGAGAAQVALSGLVLGGLLLLDHFQWKSALVVGVALALSSTAVGLQLLSEHKAINSDHGRLGFAILLFQDLIAIPLLAAIPLLGGW
;
A
#
# COMPACT_ATOMS: atom_id res chain seq x y z
N MET A 1 -12.67 36.50 -4.86
CA MET A 1 -12.57 35.40 -5.86
C MET A 1 -11.31 34.54 -5.72
N ALA A 2 -10.11 34.93 -6.16
CA ALA A 2 -8.91 34.04 -6.04
C ALA A 2 -8.47 33.78 -4.58
N VAL A 3 -8.57 34.79 -3.71
CA VAL A 3 -8.23 34.68 -2.27
C VAL A 3 -9.23 33.79 -1.52
N GLU A 4 -10.54 33.92 -1.77
CA GLU A 4 -11.55 33.05 -1.15
C GLU A 4 -11.38 31.58 -1.53
N ALA A 5 -11.06 31.29 -2.79
CA ALA A 5 -10.79 29.93 -3.24
C ALA A 5 -9.57 29.33 -2.51
N ALA A 6 -8.47 30.10 -2.39
CA ALA A 6 -7.29 29.67 -1.64
C ALA A 6 -7.57 29.46 -0.15
N THR A 7 -8.44 30.28 0.45
CA THR A 7 -8.83 30.15 1.86
C THR A 7 -9.64 28.87 2.10
N SER A 8 -10.55 28.53 1.18
CA SER A 8 -11.34 27.30 1.22
C SER A 8 -10.47 26.03 1.10
N GLU A 9 -9.47 26.04 0.22
CA GLU A 9 -8.53 24.93 0.07
C GLU A 9 -7.64 24.74 1.31
N LEU A 10 -7.18 25.82 1.93
CA LEU A 10 -6.42 25.74 3.18
C LEU A 10 -7.26 25.12 4.30
N VAL A 11 -8.53 25.51 4.43
CA VAL A 11 -9.46 24.94 5.42
C VAL A 11 -9.63 23.44 5.22
N LYS A 12 -9.76 22.97 3.97
CA LYS A 12 -9.83 21.54 3.66
C LYS A 12 -8.55 20.81 4.08
N VAL A 13 -7.38 21.33 3.72
CA VAL A 13 -6.09 20.72 4.11
C VAL A 13 -5.96 20.65 5.64
N VAL A 14 -6.31 21.74 6.35
CA VAL A 14 -6.30 21.77 7.82
C VAL A 14 -7.29 20.77 8.40
N ALA A 15 -8.49 20.65 7.84
CA ALA A 15 -9.49 19.67 8.27
C ALA A 15 -9.00 18.23 8.08
N LEU A 16 -8.33 17.94 6.95
CA LEU A 16 -7.76 16.64 6.66
C LEU A 16 -6.62 16.28 7.61
N LEU A 17 -5.68 17.21 7.83
CA LEU A 17 -4.59 17.04 8.79
C LEU A 17 -5.13 16.93 10.22
N GLY A 18 -6.12 17.75 10.58
CA GLY A 18 -6.76 17.73 11.89
C GLY A 18 -7.47 16.39 12.17
N ALA A 19 -8.22 15.87 11.21
CA ALA A 19 -8.87 14.57 11.33
C ALA A 19 -7.85 13.44 11.50
N ALA A 20 -6.74 13.46 10.76
CA ALA A 20 -5.66 12.50 10.93
C ALA A 20 -5.01 12.61 12.33
N VAL A 21 -4.74 13.83 12.80
CA VAL A 21 -4.17 14.11 14.14
C VAL A 21 -5.07 13.60 15.27
N VAL A 22 -6.40 13.58 15.07
CA VAL A 22 -7.34 13.06 16.07
C VAL A 22 -7.50 11.54 15.95
N MET A 23 -7.76 11.02 14.76
CA MET A 23 -8.08 9.61 14.55
C MET A 23 -6.89 8.69 14.72
N VAL A 24 -5.70 9.08 14.27
CA VAL A 24 -4.52 8.21 14.34
C VAL A 24 -4.13 7.89 15.79
N PRO A 25 -4.00 8.86 16.72
CA PRO A 25 -3.74 8.54 18.13
C PRO A 25 -4.86 7.74 18.79
N LEU A 26 -6.12 7.97 18.41
CA LEU A 26 -7.26 7.21 18.93
C LEU A 26 -7.16 5.73 18.57
N PHE A 27 -6.91 5.42 17.31
CA PHE A 27 -6.73 4.04 16.83
C PHE A 27 -5.49 3.39 17.43
N ARG A 28 -4.38 4.13 17.52
CA ARG A 28 -3.16 3.65 18.20
C ARG A 28 -3.42 3.31 19.67
N ARG A 29 -4.20 4.13 20.38
CA ARG A 29 -4.60 3.86 21.78
C ARG A 29 -5.50 2.64 21.90
N ALA A 30 -6.32 2.37 20.89
CA ALA A 30 -7.14 1.16 20.80
C ALA A 30 -6.33 -0.11 20.44
N GLY A 31 -5.01 0.00 20.24
CA GLY A 31 -4.16 -1.12 19.83
C GLY A 31 -4.24 -1.46 18.34
N LEU A 32 -4.81 -0.56 17.52
CA LEU A 32 -4.90 -0.69 16.07
C LEU A 32 -3.75 0.08 15.39
N GLY A 33 -3.31 -0.36 14.21
CA GLY A 33 -2.26 0.33 13.45
C GLY A 33 -2.69 1.71 12.93
N SER A 34 -1.75 2.64 12.73
CA SER A 34 -2.08 4.01 12.28
C SER A 34 -2.80 4.08 10.94
N VAL A 35 -2.58 3.09 10.07
CA VAL A 35 -3.22 2.99 8.75
C VAL A 35 -4.74 2.95 8.87
N LEU A 36 -5.28 2.20 9.84
CA LEU A 36 -6.71 2.19 10.13
C LEU A 36 -7.20 3.57 10.60
N GLY A 37 -6.36 4.29 11.35
CA GLY A 37 -6.64 5.67 11.75
C GLY A 37 -6.71 6.65 10.58
N TYR A 38 -5.83 6.52 9.58
CA TYR A 38 -5.90 7.32 8.35
C TYR A 38 -7.16 7.01 7.53
N PHE A 39 -7.52 5.73 7.40
CA PHE A 39 -8.78 5.33 6.76
C PHE A 39 -10.00 5.90 7.49
N ALA A 40 -10.03 5.77 8.82
CA ALA A 40 -11.12 6.30 9.64
C ALA A 40 -11.22 7.84 9.54
N ALA A 41 -10.09 8.55 9.51
CA ALA A 41 -10.07 9.99 9.26
C ALA A 41 -10.69 10.34 7.91
N GLY A 42 -10.30 9.64 6.85
CA GLY A 42 -10.84 9.82 5.50
C GLY A 42 -12.34 9.53 5.42
N LEU A 43 -12.82 8.46 6.04
CA LEU A 43 -14.26 8.17 6.13
C LEU A 43 -15.02 9.26 6.90
N ALA A 44 -14.45 9.75 8.00
CA ALA A 44 -15.08 10.75 8.86
C ALA A 44 -15.20 12.13 8.19
N ILE A 45 -14.22 12.56 7.39
CA ILE A 45 -14.28 13.86 6.69
C ILE A 45 -14.86 13.76 5.28
N GLY A 46 -14.90 12.55 4.72
CA GLY A 46 -15.44 12.26 3.40
C GLY A 46 -16.97 12.36 3.33
N PRO A 47 -17.56 11.98 2.18
CA PRO A 47 -18.98 12.16 1.93
C PRO A 47 -19.88 11.31 2.84
N PHE A 48 -19.34 10.22 3.38
CA PHE A 48 -20.05 9.34 4.32
C PHE A 48 -20.01 9.82 5.78
N GLY A 49 -19.19 10.83 6.08
CA GLY A 49 -19.07 11.43 7.41
C GLY A 49 -19.58 12.88 7.42
N LEU A 50 -18.66 13.82 7.65
CA LEU A 50 -18.94 15.26 7.73
C LEU A 50 -19.22 15.91 6.37
N GLY A 51 -18.90 15.25 5.25
CA GLY A 51 -19.16 15.76 3.91
C GLY A 51 -18.35 17.00 3.54
N TRP A 52 -17.23 17.26 4.24
CA TRP A 52 -16.31 18.37 3.90
C TRP A 52 -15.56 18.12 2.60
N PHE A 53 -15.44 16.85 2.21
CA PHE A 53 -14.87 16.41 0.96
C PHE A 53 -15.91 15.65 0.14
N SER A 54 -16.47 16.32 -0.86
CA SER A 54 -17.52 15.76 -1.74
C SER A 54 -17.01 15.39 -3.13
N ASP A 55 -15.82 15.87 -3.49
CA ASP A 55 -15.16 15.56 -4.77
C ASP A 55 -13.87 14.76 -4.53
N PRO A 56 -13.92 13.41 -4.68
CA PRO A 56 -12.74 12.57 -4.57
C PRO A 56 -11.65 12.91 -5.60
N GLN A 57 -12.00 13.41 -6.79
CA GLN A 57 -11.05 13.63 -7.88
C GLN A 57 -10.06 14.76 -7.54
N ALA A 58 -10.53 15.82 -6.90
CA ALA A 58 -9.68 16.92 -6.46
C ALA A 58 -8.61 16.48 -5.44
N ILE A 59 -8.94 15.52 -4.57
CA ILE A 59 -8.00 14.98 -3.58
C ILE A 59 -7.01 14.02 -4.25
N LEU A 60 -7.45 13.24 -5.23
CA LEU A 60 -6.61 12.26 -5.91
C LEU A 60 -5.39 12.89 -6.58
N HIS A 61 -5.54 14.02 -7.29
CA HIS A 61 -4.41 14.74 -7.88
C HIS A 61 -3.36 15.18 -6.84
N THR A 62 -3.81 15.64 -5.67
CA THR A 62 -2.89 16.02 -4.59
C THR A 62 -2.24 14.78 -3.96
N ALA A 63 -3.00 13.70 -3.82
CA ALA A 63 -2.51 12.43 -3.29
C ALA A 63 -1.48 11.76 -4.21
N GLU A 64 -1.63 11.88 -5.54
CA GLU A 64 -0.67 11.39 -6.53
C GLU A 64 0.73 11.98 -6.30
N LEU A 65 0.84 13.30 -6.07
CA LEU A 65 2.12 13.93 -5.73
C LEU A 65 2.70 13.36 -4.43
N GLY A 66 1.85 13.16 -3.40
CA GLY A 66 2.28 12.53 -2.14
C GLY A 66 2.81 11.12 -2.34
N VAL A 67 2.13 10.30 -3.15
CA VAL A 67 2.55 8.93 -3.50
C VAL A 67 3.85 8.94 -4.29
N VAL A 68 4.01 9.83 -5.28
CA VAL A 68 5.26 9.96 -6.05
C VAL A 68 6.44 10.31 -5.15
N MET A 69 6.27 11.31 -4.27
CA MET A 69 7.31 11.69 -3.31
C MET A 69 7.65 10.54 -2.34
N PHE A 70 6.64 9.79 -1.89
CA PHE A 70 6.83 8.63 -1.02
C PHE A 70 7.59 7.49 -1.71
N LEU A 71 7.19 7.13 -2.93
CA LEU A 71 7.88 6.12 -3.75
C LEU A 71 9.30 6.55 -4.10
N PHE A 72 9.53 7.84 -4.34
CA PHE A 72 10.86 8.40 -4.56
C PHE A 72 11.76 8.24 -3.33
N VAL A 73 11.26 8.59 -2.14
CA VAL A 73 11.99 8.43 -0.87
C VAL A 73 12.31 6.96 -0.61
N ILE A 74 11.35 6.04 -0.80
CA ILE A 74 11.62 4.59 -0.71
C ILE A 74 12.71 4.18 -1.71
N GLY A 75 12.66 4.71 -2.93
CA GLY A 75 13.69 4.48 -3.95
C GLY A 75 15.09 4.95 -3.51
N LEU A 76 15.20 6.09 -2.83
CA LEU A 76 16.47 6.60 -2.29
C LEU A 76 16.99 5.76 -1.11
N GLU A 77 16.11 5.19 -0.29
CA GLU A 77 16.50 4.27 0.79
C GLU A 77 17.00 2.91 0.26
N LEU A 78 16.64 2.56 -0.97
CA LEU A 78 17.08 1.36 -1.67
C LEU A 78 18.41 1.58 -2.40
N SER A 79 19.52 1.41 -1.69
CA SER A 79 20.83 1.36 -2.34
C SER A 79 21.06 0.01 -3.06
N PRO A 80 21.63 -0.02 -4.29
CA PRO A 80 21.99 -1.26 -4.98
C PRO A 80 22.91 -2.18 -4.15
N ALA A 81 23.76 -1.57 -3.31
CA ALA A 81 24.61 -2.29 -2.37
C ALA A 81 23.80 -3.11 -1.36
N ARG A 82 22.74 -2.52 -0.80
CA ARG A 82 21.85 -3.21 0.16
C ARG A 82 21.09 -4.35 -0.50
N LEU A 83 20.61 -4.16 -1.73
CA LEU A 83 19.97 -5.23 -2.50
C LEU A 83 20.92 -6.41 -2.74
N LYS A 84 22.19 -6.15 -3.08
CA LYS A 84 23.17 -7.21 -3.33
C LYS A 84 23.42 -8.09 -2.10
N VAL A 85 23.40 -7.49 -0.90
CA VAL A 85 23.50 -8.22 0.38
C VAL A 85 22.23 -9.04 0.64
N MET A 86 21.07 -8.47 0.38
CA MET A 86 19.77 -9.08 0.67
C MET A 86 19.25 -10.02 -0.43
N ARG A 87 19.96 -10.17 -1.55
CA ARG A 87 19.48 -10.87 -2.76
C ARG A 87 18.90 -12.26 -2.49
N ARG A 88 19.49 -13.03 -1.57
CA ARG A 88 19.00 -14.38 -1.22
C ARG A 88 17.65 -14.30 -0.52
N SER A 89 17.45 -13.35 0.38
CA SER A 89 16.17 -13.14 1.05
C SER A 89 15.13 -12.57 0.09
N VAL A 90 15.51 -11.61 -0.76
CA VAL A 90 14.60 -10.97 -1.73
C VAL A 90 14.12 -11.99 -2.76
N PHE A 91 15.04 -12.61 -3.51
CA PHE A 91 14.67 -13.55 -4.58
C PHE A 91 14.32 -14.95 -4.07
N GLY A 92 14.75 -15.33 -2.86
CA GLY A 92 14.40 -16.61 -2.26
C GLY A 92 13.09 -16.54 -1.49
N ALA A 93 13.07 -15.80 -0.37
CA ALA A 93 11.89 -15.71 0.49
C ALA A 93 10.75 -14.91 -0.16
N GLY A 94 11.06 -13.81 -0.86
CA GLY A 94 10.05 -13.03 -1.60
C GLY A 94 9.36 -13.84 -2.69
N ALA A 95 10.14 -14.52 -3.54
CA ALA A 95 9.57 -15.39 -4.58
C ALA A 95 8.77 -16.55 -4.00
N ALA A 96 9.31 -17.22 -2.97
CA ALA A 96 8.61 -18.30 -2.30
C ALA A 96 7.28 -17.82 -1.68
N GLN A 97 7.27 -16.66 -1.02
CA GLN A 97 6.04 -16.11 -0.44
C GLN A 97 5.01 -15.85 -1.54
N VAL A 98 5.34 -15.08 -2.58
CA VAL A 98 4.39 -14.71 -3.63
C VAL A 98 3.89 -15.95 -4.37
N ALA A 99 4.77 -16.89 -4.70
CA ALA A 99 4.39 -18.13 -5.39
C ALA A 99 3.48 -19.00 -4.50
N LEU A 100 3.84 -19.23 -3.25
CA LEU A 100 3.06 -20.09 -2.35
C LEU A 100 1.69 -19.49 -2.05
N SER A 101 1.62 -18.21 -1.66
CA SER A 101 0.32 -17.59 -1.40
C SER A 101 -0.49 -17.42 -2.68
N GLY A 102 0.14 -17.08 -3.79
CA GLY A 102 -0.55 -16.95 -5.08
C GLY A 102 -1.14 -18.27 -5.55
N LEU A 103 -0.40 -19.38 -5.41
CA LEU A 103 -0.89 -20.72 -5.72
C LEU A 103 -2.01 -21.18 -4.78
N VAL A 104 -1.88 -20.92 -3.47
CA VAL A 104 -2.93 -21.26 -2.50
C VAL A 104 -4.21 -20.47 -2.79
N LEU A 105 -4.10 -19.15 -2.92
CA LEU A 105 -5.26 -18.28 -3.15
C LEU A 105 -5.88 -18.52 -4.53
N GLY A 106 -5.07 -18.66 -5.58
CA GLY A 106 -5.54 -19.02 -6.91
C GLY A 106 -6.15 -20.43 -6.96
N GLY A 107 -5.55 -21.38 -6.24
CA GLY A 107 -6.08 -22.74 -6.11
C GLY A 107 -7.45 -22.77 -5.44
N LEU A 108 -7.67 -21.96 -4.41
CA LEU A 108 -8.99 -21.82 -3.79
C LEU A 108 -10.03 -21.25 -4.77
N LEU A 109 -9.65 -20.30 -5.62
CA LEU A 109 -10.55 -19.75 -6.64
C LEU A 109 -10.92 -20.77 -7.73
N LEU A 110 -10.00 -21.67 -8.09
CA LEU A 110 -10.29 -22.77 -9.02
C LEU A 110 -11.35 -23.73 -8.47
N LEU A 111 -11.41 -23.92 -7.15
CA LEU A 111 -12.46 -24.73 -6.50
C LEU A 111 -13.84 -24.08 -6.61
N ASP A 112 -13.90 -22.75 -6.71
CA ASP A 112 -15.12 -21.96 -6.91
C ASP A 112 -15.45 -21.76 -8.41
N HIS A 113 -14.95 -22.65 -9.27
CA HIS A 113 -15.18 -22.66 -10.72
C HIS A 113 -14.70 -21.42 -11.49
N PHE A 114 -13.76 -20.64 -10.96
CA PHE A 114 -13.13 -19.56 -11.72
C PHE A 114 -12.32 -20.12 -12.90
N GLN A 115 -12.27 -19.36 -14.00
CA GLN A 115 -11.35 -19.63 -15.11
C GLN A 115 -9.91 -19.59 -14.61
N TRP A 116 -9.06 -20.52 -15.08
CA TRP A 116 -7.69 -20.66 -14.57
C TRP A 116 -6.84 -19.40 -14.74
N LYS A 117 -7.03 -18.65 -15.83
CA LYS A 117 -6.36 -17.37 -16.08
C LYS A 117 -6.75 -16.33 -15.03
N SER A 118 -8.04 -16.19 -14.77
CA SER A 118 -8.57 -15.26 -13.77
C SER A 118 -8.14 -15.65 -12.36
N ALA A 119 -8.21 -16.95 -12.03
CA ALA A 119 -7.78 -17.47 -10.73
C ALA A 119 -6.28 -17.21 -10.48
N LEU A 120 -5.44 -17.38 -11.51
CA LEU A 120 -4.02 -17.05 -11.44
C LEU A 120 -3.79 -15.55 -11.21
N VAL A 121 -4.43 -14.70 -12.00
CA VAL A 121 -4.26 -13.23 -11.90
C VAL A 121 -4.71 -12.73 -10.54
N VAL A 122 -5.91 -13.14 -10.08
CA VAL A 122 -6.44 -12.73 -8.78
C VAL A 122 -5.63 -13.34 -7.64
N GLY A 123 -5.24 -14.61 -7.73
CA GLY A 123 -4.42 -15.28 -6.72
C GLY A 123 -3.09 -14.57 -6.49
N VAL A 124 -2.37 -14.21 -7.57
CA VAL A 124 -1.12 -13.46 -7.46
C VAL A 124 -1.37 -12.03 -7.00
N ALA A 125 -2.43 -11.35 -7.47
CA ALA A 125 -2.76 -10.01 -6.99
C ALA A 125 -3.03 -9.98 -5.48
N LEU A 126 -3.73 -10.98 -4.94
CA LEU A 126 -3.98 -11.12 -3.50
C LEU A 126 -2.73 -11.54 -2.70
N ALA A 127 -1.72 -12.11 -3.35
CA ALA A 127 -0.45 -12.47 -2.73
C ALA A 127 0.46 -11.26 -2.46
N LEU A 128 0.22 -10.13 -3.12
CA LEU A 128 1.00 -8.90 -2.95
C LEU A 128 0.59 -8.16 -1.66
N SER A 129 1.55 -7.49 -1.04
CA SER A 129 1.35 -6.72 0.19
C SER A 129 1.63 -5.24 -0.05
N SER A 130 1.12 -4.38 0.83
CA SER A 130 1.37 -2.93 0.76
C SER A 130 2.67 -2.58 1.49
N THR A 131 3.69 -2.12 0.75
CA THR A 131 4.99 -1.71 1.31
C THR A 131 4.86 -0.59 2.33
N ALA A 132 4.07 0.45 2.01
CA ALA A 132 3.86 1.59 2.90
C ALA A 132 3.33 1.16 4.27
N VAL A 133 2.26 0.36 4.24
CA VAL A 133 1.57 -0.14 5.44
C VAL A 133 2.45 -1.11 6.20
N GLY A 134 3.10 -2.04 5.51
CA GLY A 134 3.97 -3.06 6.13
C GLY A 134 5.15 -2.45 6.86
N LEU A 135 5.84 -1.48 6.25
CA LEU A 135 6.98 -0.81 6.88
C LEU A 135 6.55 0.14 7.99
N GLN A 136 5.41 0.81 7.84
CA GLN A 136 4.84 1.62 8.91
C GLN A 136 4.52 0.77 10.14
N LEU A 137 3.89 -0.40 9.95
CA LEU A 137 3.57 -1.30 11.06
C LEU A 137 4.84 -1.85 11.75
N LEU A 138 5.85 -2.25 10.97
CA LEU A 138 7.15 -2.65 11.50
C LEU A 138 7.82 -1.50 12.27
N SER A 139 7.69 -0.26 11.80
CA SER A 139 8.21 0.94 12.49
C SER A 139 7.52 1.16 13.83
N GLU A 140 6.19 1.09 13.84
CA GLU A 140 5.36 1.25 15.05
C GLU A 140 5.69 0.21 16.11
N HIS A 141 5.99 -1.01 15.67
CA HIS A 141 6.36 -2.13 16.54
C HIS A 141 7.86 -2.15 16.86
N LYS A 142 8.65 -1.16 16.40
CA LYS A 142 10.12 -1.09 16.53
C LYS A 142 10.84 -2.33 15.99
N ALA A 143 10.25 -2.98 15.00
CA ALA A 143 10.67 -4.27 14.44
C ALA A 143 11.45 -4.15 13.12
N ILE A 144 11.64 -2.95 12.55
CA ILE A 144 12.35 -2.78 11.26
C ILE A 144 13.72 -3.46 11.24
N ASN A 145 14.47 -3.38 12.33
CA ASN A 145 15.82 -3.94 12.43
C ASN A 145 15.86 -5.39 12.92
N SER A 146 14.71 -5.98 13.27
CA SER A 146 14.62 -7.37 13.70
C SER A 146 14.77 -8.34 12.53
N ASP A 147 15.06 -9.60 12.80
CA ASP A 147 15.26 -10.61 11.75
C ASP A 147 14.00 -10.80 10.87
N HIS A 148 12.83 -10.85 11.49
CA HIS A 148 11.55 -10.95 10.80
C HIS A 148 11.18 -9.65 10.07
N GLY A 149 11.55 -8.48 10.60
CA GLY A 149 11.41 -7.20 9.90
C GLY A 149 12.29 -7.10 8.66
N ARG A 150 13.54 -7.57 8.72
CA ARG A 150 14.44 -7.63 7.55
C ARG A 150 13.94 -8.62 6.49
N LEU A 151 13.38 -9.76 6.90
CA LEU A 151 12.73 -10.70 5.98
C LEU A 151 11.46 -10.11 5.36
N GLY A 152 10.61 -9.45 6.16
CA GLY A 152 9.42 -8.75 5.67
C GLY A 152 9.77 -7.67 4.66
N PHE A 153 10.76 -6.83 4.95
CA PHE A 153 11.29 -5.84 3.99
C PHE A 153 11.80 -6.49 2.70
N ALA A 154 12.50 -7.63 2.79
CA ALA A 154 12.98 -8.34 1.61
C ALA A 154 11.83 -8.87 0.72
N ILE A 155 10.76 -9.36 1.33
CA ILE A 155 9.55 -9.80 0.63
C ILE A 155 8.86 -8.62 -0.05
N LEU A 156 8.64 -7.51 0.67
CA LEU A 156 8.04 -6.29 0.12
C LEU A 156 8.85 -5.75 -1.07
N LEU A 157 10.18 -5.74 -0.96
CA LEU A 157 11.05 -5.31 -2.05
C LEU A 157 10.95 -6.20 -3.28
N PHE A 158 10.82 -7.52 -3.08
CA PHE A 158 10.59 -8.44 -4.19
C PHE A 158 9.25 -8.15 -4.87
N GLN A 159 8.19 -7.96 -4.09
CA GLN A 159 6.85 -7.63 -4.58
C GLN A 159 6.86 -6.33 -5.41
N ASP A 160 7.49 -5.27 -4.92
CA ASP A 160 7.61 -3.99 -5.65
C ASP A 160 8.36 -4.17 -6.98
N LEU A 161 9.42 -4.99 -6.99
CA LEU A 161 10.20 -5.28 -8.20
C LEU A 161 9.39 -6.05 -9.26
N ILE A 162 8.58 -7.02 -8.83
CA ILE A 162 7.81 -7.87 -9.76
C ILE A 162 6.45 -7.28 -10.14
N ALA A 163 5.93 -6.30 -9.40
CA ALA A 163 4.59 -5.75 -9.62
C ALA A 163 4.41 -5.19 -11.04
N ILE A 164 5.35 -4.41 -11.54
CA ILE A 164 5.29 -3.82 -12.89
C ILE A 164 5.35 -4.93 -13.98
N PRO A 165 6.34 -5.84 -13.98
CA PRO A 165 6.35 -6.98 -14.91
C PRO A 165 5.08 -7.83 -14.86
N LEU A 166 4.56 -8.07 -13.65
CA LEU A 166 3.34 -8.85 -13.45
C LEU A 166 2.14 -8.15 -14.11
N LEU A 167 1.94 -6.86 -13.85
CA LEU A 167 0.87 -6.07 -14.45
C LEU A 167 0.99 -6.03 -15.98
N ALA A 168 2.21 -5.88 -16.50
CA ALA A 168 2.47 -5.91 -17.94
C ALA A 168 2.18 -7.29 -18.58
N ALA A 169 2.26 -8.38 -17.82
CA ALA A 169 1.97 -9.74 -18.29
C ALA A 169 0.46 -10.06 -18.33
N ILE A 170 -0.39 -9.33 -17.58
CA ILE A 170 -1.84 -9.61 -17.51
C ILE A 170 -2.51 -9.54 -18.90
N PRO A 171 -2.29 -8.52 -19.75
CA PRO A 171 -2.89 -8.46 -21.08
C PRO A 171 -2.48 -9.66 -21.97
N LEU A 172 -1.26 -10.19 -21.79
CA LEU A 172 -0.76 -11.33 -22.56
C LEU A 172 -1.48 -12.64 -22.15
N LEU A 173 -1.86 -12.77 -20.89
CA LEU A 173 -2.68 -13.88 -20.41
C LEU A 173 -4.13 -13.75 -20.89
N GLY A 174 -4.64 -12.51 -20.98
CA GLY A 174 -5.98 -12.18 -21.44
C GLY A 174 -6.28 -12.69 -22.84
N GLY A 175 -5.33 -12.57 -23.78
CA GLY A 175 -5.45 -13.14 -25.13
C GLY A 175 -6.84 -12.97 -25.76
N TRP A 176 -7.23 -11.71 -25.96
CA TRP A 176 -8.36 -11.15 -26.74
C TRP A 176 -9.73 -11.86 -26.65
#